data_AF-A0A392QR06-F1
#
_entry.id   AF-A0A392QR06-F1
#
_cell.length_a   1.000
_cell.length_b   1.000
_cell.length_c   1.000
_cell.angle_alpha   90.00
_cell.angle_beta   90.00
_cell.angle_gamma   90.00
#
_symmetry.space_group_name_H-M   'P 1'
#
loop_
_entity.id
_entity.type
_entity.pdbx_description
1 polymer ?
#
loop_
_entity_poly.entity_id
_entity_poly.type
_entity_poly.pdbx_seq_one_letter_code
_entity_poly.pdbx_strand_id
1 'polypeptide(L)'
;MAKDLSKVDRKRTPWLFVLFHVPWYNSNKAHQGAGDDMMAVMEPLLYAASVDLVLAGHVHAYERSKRVYNGRLDPCGAVHITIGDGGN
;
A
#
# COMPACT_ATOMS: atom_id res chain seq x y z
N MET A 1 12.12 -0.19 8.85
CA MET A 1 10.65 -0.37 8.82
C MET A 1 10.07 -0.63 10.21
N ALA A 2 10.17 -1.85 10.77
CA ALA A 2 9.47 -2.20 12.03
C ALA A 2 9.80 -1.28 13.23
N LYS A 3 11.08 -0.95 13.42
CA LYS A 3 11.53 -0.01 14.47
C LYS A 3 11.03 1.43 14.30
N ASP A 4 10.65 1.81 13.08
CA ASP A 4 10.13 3.13 12.79
C ASP A 4 8.62 3.18 13.07
N LEU A 5 7.89 2.18 12.56
CA LEU A 5 6.46 1.99 12.84
C LEU A 5 6.17 1.90 14.34
N SER A 6 7.05 1.27 15.14
CA SER A 6 6.89 1.17 16.59
C SER A 6 6.98 2.50 17.34
N LYS A 7 7.46 3.56 16.69
CA LYS A 7 7.59 4.90 17.30
C LYS A 7 6.39 5.80 17.01
N VAL A 8 5.48 5.39 16.14
CA VAL A 8 4.31 6.19 15.74
C VAL A 8 3.31 6.25 16.88
N ASP A 9 3.02 7.45 17.37
CA ASP A 9 1.96 7.70 18.35
C ASP A 9 0.66 8.06 17.62
N ARG A 10 -0.26 7.09 17.52
CA ARG A 10 -1.54 7.26 16.82
C ARG A 10 -2.50 8.25 17.48
N LYS A 11 -2.27 8.68 18.73
CA LYS A 11 -3.04 9.76 19.35
C LYS A 11 -2.59 11.14 18.85
N ARG A 12 -1.31 11.27 18.50
CA ARG A 12 -0.72 12.52 17.97
C ARG A 12 -0.74 12.58 16.45
N THR A 13 -0.46 11.47 15.80
CA THR A 13 -0.46 11.30 14.34
C THR A 13 -1.45 10.20 13.97
N PRO A 14 -2.76 10.51 13.89
CA PRO A 14 -3.80 9.50 13.70
C PRO A 14 -3.73 8.81 12.34
N TRP A 15 -3.30 9.56 11.31
CA TRP A 15 -3.13 9.05 9.95
C TRP A 15 -1.71 8.55 9.72
N LEU A 16 -1.60 7.34 9.18
CA LEU A 16 -0.35 6.74 8.75
C LEU A 16 -0.43 6.36 7.28
N PHE A 17 0.39 7.02 6.47
CA PHE A 17 0.50 6.76 5.04
C PHE A 17 1.86 6.14 4.71
N VAL A 18 1.86 5.24 3.72
CA VAL A 18 3.07 4.61 3.20
C VAL A 18 3.17 4.91 1.72
N LEU A 19 4.38 5.20 1.25
CA LEU A 19 4.67 5.46 -0.15
C LEU A 19 5.79 4.55 -0.63
N PHE A 20 5.60 3.91 -1.78
CA PHE A 20 6.64 3.19 -2.51
C PHE A 20 6.35 3.21 -4.00
N HIS A 21 7.31 2.80 -4.84
CA HIS A 21 7.16 2.98 -6.28
C HIS A 21 6.20 1.98 -6.94
N VAL A 22 6.34 0.68 -6.68
CA VAL A 22 5.63 -0.40 -7.40
C VAL A 22 4.34 -0.80 -6.66
N PRO A 23 3.16 -0.78 -7.31
CA PRO A 23 1.90 -1.15 -6.66
C PRO A 23 1.81 -2.66 -6.40
N TRP A 24 1.16 -3.03 -5.28
CA TRP A 24 0.92 -4.43 -4.91
C TRP A 24 -0.40 -4.96 -5.48
N TYR A 25 -1.48 -4.19 -5.32
CA TYR A 25 -2.79 -4.50 -5.89
C TYR A 25 -2.99 -3.69 -7.17
N ASN A 26 -2.71 -4.32 -8.31
CA ASN A 26 -2.79 -3.71 -9.64
C ASN A 26 -3.59 -4.62 -10.58
N SER A 27 -4.66 -4.09 -11.17
CA SER A 27 -5.48 -4.81 -12.15
C SER A 27 -5.14 -4.51 -13.60
N ASN A 28 -4.21 -3.58 -13.85
CA ASN A 28 -3.71 -3.30 -15.19
C ASN A 28 -2.89 -4.48 -15.72
N LYS A 29 -2.81 -4.62 -17.05
CA LYS A 29 -1.98 -5.66 -17.69
C LYS A 29 -0.48 -5.42 -17.48
N ALA A 30 -0.06 -4.16 -17.45
CA ALA A 30 1.33 -3.80 -17.23
C ALA A 30 1.73 -4.03 -15.77
N HIS A 31 2.90 -4.62 -15.55
CA HIS A 31 3.52 -4.80 -14.22
C HIS A 31 2.68 -5.59 -13.21
N GLN A 32 1.91 -6.59 -13.67
CA GLN A 32 1.24 -7.54 -12.77
C GLN A 32 2.28 -8.35 -11.97
N GLY A 33 2.06 -8.47 -10.66
CA GLY A 33 2.93 -9.23 -9.76
C GLY A 33 4.30 -8.62 -9.50
N ALA A 34 4.62 -7.45 -10.08
CA ALA A 34 5.95 -6.84 -9.96
C ALA A 34 6.33 -6.46 -8.52
N GLY A 35 5.34 -6.34 -7.62
CA GLY A 35 5.52 -6.02 -6.21
C GLY A 35 5.38 -7.20 -5.24
N ASP A 36 5.15 -8.43 -5.73
CA ASP A 36 4.70 -9.55 -4.89
C ASP A 36 5.70 -9.94 -3.81
N ASP A 37 6.99 -9.99 -4.13
CA ASP A 37 8.05 -10.33 -3.17
C ASP A 37 8.13 -9.29 -2.03
N MET A 38 7.99 -8.01 -2.38
CA MET A 38 7.97 -6.93 -1.39
C MET A 38 6.69 -6.98 -0.54
N MET A 39 5.53 -7.22 -1.18
CA MET A 39 4.24 -7.36 -0.51
C MET A 39 4.28 -8.49 0.52
N ALA A 40 4.77 -9.67 0.13
CA ALA A 40 4.82 -10.86 0.99
C ALA A 40 5.57 -10.62 2.31
N VAL A 41 6.61 -9.77 2.28
CA VAL A 41 7.42 -9.46 3.47
C VAL A 41 6.89 -8.25 4.24
N MET A 42 6.37 -7.23 3.54
CA MET A 42 6.06 -5.94 4.15
C MET A 42 4.59 -5.75 4.50
N GLU A 43 3.65 -6.34 3.77
CA GLU A 43 2.21 -6.19 4.02
C GLU A 43 1.82 -6.59 5.46
N PRO A 44 2.34 -7.70 6.05
CA PRO A 44 2.01 -8.06 7.43
C PRO A 44 2.47 -6.99 8.44
N LEU A 45 3.62 -6.36 8.20
CA LEU A 45 4.15 -5.29 9.06
C LEU A 45 3.30 -4.02 8.96
N LEU A 46 2.85 -3.67 7.76
CA LEU A 46 1.99 -2.51 7.53
C LEU A 46 0.58 -2.70 8.10
N TYR A 47 0.04 -3.90 7.95
CA TYR A 47 -1.25 -4.27 8.55
C TYR A 47 -1.19 -4.21 10.08
N ALA A 48 -0.14 -4.78 10.69
CA ALA A 48 0.07 -4.72 12.14
C ALA A 48 0.22 -3.28 12.67
N ALA A 49 0.75 -2.37 11.86
CA ALA A 49 0.83 -0.94 12.18
C ALA A 49 -0.46 -0.15 11.88
N SER A 50 -1.51 -0.83 11.38
CA SER A 50 -2.79 -0.24 10.96
C SER A 50 -2.60 0.94 10.00
N VAL A 51 -1.79 0.75 8.95
CA VAL A 51 -1.62 1.75 7.89
C VAL A 51 -2.97 2.07 7.25
N ASP A 52 -3.25 3.36 7.06
CA ASP A 52 -4.52 3.82 6.51
C ASP A 52 -4.52 3.76 4.97
N LEU A 53 -3.40 4.17 4.37
CA LEU A 53 -3.29 4.35 2.93
C LEU A 53 -1.89 4.06 2.40
N VAL A 54 -1.84 3.40 1.26
CA VAL A 54 -0.62 3.13 0.48
C VAL A 54 -0.70 3.89 -0.84
N LEU A 55 0.31 4.70 -1.14
CA LEU A 55 0.49 5.39 -2.41
C LEU A 55 1.57 4.72 -3.24
N ALA A 56 1.26 4.44 -4.50
CA ALA A 56 2.19 3.89 -5.46
C ALA A 56 2.13 4.59 -6.82
N GLY A 57 3.19 4.43 -7.62
CA GLY A 57 3.28 4.91 -9.00
C GLY A 57 3.50 3.73 -9.95
N HIS A 58 4.56 3.79 -10.75
CA HIS A 58 5.05 2.74 -11.66
C HIS A 58 4.12 2.37 -12.82
N VAL A 59 2.87 2.01 -12.54
CA VAL A 59 1.84 1.76 -13.54
C VAL A 59 1.24 3.09 -13.96
N HIS A 60 1.29 3.41 -15.25
CA HIS A 60 0.81 4.69 -15.81
C HIS A 60 -0.72 4.71 -15.95
N ALA A 61 -1.41 4.53 -14.83
CA ALA A 61 -2.84 4.63 -14.70
C ALA A 61 -3.19 5.03 -13.27
N TYR A 62 -4.39 5.59 -13.10
CA TYR A 62 -5.01 5.72 -11.80
C TYR A 62 -5.75 4.43 -11.42
N GLU A 63 -5.53 3.93 -10.21
CA GLU A 63 -6.31 2.83 -9.63
C GLU A 63 -6.48 3.03 -8.12
N ARG A 64 -7.64 2.65 -7.57
CA ARG A 64 -7.90 2.65 -6.12
C ARG A 64 -8.59 1.37 -5.70
N SER A 65 -8.00 0.67 -4.74
CA SER A 65 -8.57 -0.55 -4.18
C SER A 65 -9.68 -0.24 -3.16
N LYS A 66 -10.52 -1.25 -2.88
CA LYS A 66 -11.18 -1.33 -1.57
C LYS A 66 -10.14 -1.63 -0.50
N ARG A 67 -10.49 -1.51 0.78
CA ARG A 67 -9.62 -1.98 1.86
C ARG A 67 -9.33 -3.47 1.68
N VAL A 68 -8.05 -3.83 1.70
CA VAL A 68 -7.58 -5.15 1.31
C VAL A 68 -6.39 -5.55 2.18
N TYR A 69 -6.30 -6.84 2.46
CA TYR A 69 -5.14 -7.47 3.09
C TYR A 69 -5.04 -8.91 2.58
N ASN A 70 -3.83 -9.33 2.19
CA ASN A 70 -3.57 -10.69 1.70
C ASN A 70 -4.57 -11.15 0.61
N GLY A 71 -4.81 -10.28 -0.37
CA GLY A 71 -5.71 -10.54 -1.50
C GLY A 71 -7.21 -10.62 -1.15
N ARG A 72 -7.62 -10.25 0.06
CA ARG A 72 -9.01 -10.32 0.51
C ARG A 72 -9.50 -8.97 1.01
N LEU A 73 -10.80 -8.71 0.82
CA LEU A 73 -11.43 -7.53 1.41
C LEU A 73 -11.36 -7.63 2.93
N ASP A 74 -10.80 -6.61 3.56
CA ASP A 74 -10.61 -6.55 5.00
C ASP A 74 -10.91 -5.11 5.47
N PRO A 75 -11.87 -4.88 6.39
CA PRO A 75 -12.21 -3.55 6.88
C PRO A 75 -11.06 -2.84 7.62
N CYS A 76 -10.07 -3.58 8.12
CA CYS A 76 -8.85 -3.07 8.76
C CYS A 76 -7.68 -2.94 7.78
N GLY A 77 -7.81 -3.48 6.55
CA GLY A 77 -6.79 -3.37 5.50
C GLY A 77 -6.59 -1.93 5.03
N ALA A 78 -5.41 -1.66 4.47
CA ALA A 78 -5.09 -0.37 3.89
C ALA A 78 -5.88 -0.16 2.58
N VAL A 79 -6.13 1.10 2.24
CA VAL A 79 -6.53 1.47 0.87
C VAL A 79 -5.27 1.65 0.05
N HIS A 80 -5.17 0.98 -1.09
CA HIS A 80 -4.08 1.16 -2.04
C HIS A 80 -4.54 2.10 -3.15
N ILE A 81 -3.73 3.12 -3.44
CA ILE A 81 -3.96 4.05 -4.55
C ILE A 81 -2.70 4.10 -5.42
N THR A 82 -2.89 3.78 -6.69
CA THR A 82 -1.88 3.93 -7.73
C THR A 82 -2.15 5.24 -8.48
N ILE A 83 -1.15 6.10 -8.55
CA ILE A 83 -1.14 7.43 -9.17
C ILE A 83 0.11 7.59 -10.03
N GLY A 84 0.39 6.59 -10.88
CA GLY A 84 1.57 6.60 -11.77
C GLY A 84 1.33 7.32 -13.10
N ASP A 85 0.16 7.90 -13.30
CA ASP A 85 -0.32 8.58 -14.50
C ASP A 85 0.13 10.05 -14.60
N GLY A 86 1.37 10.33 -14.21
CA GLY A 86 1.94 11.69 -14.16
C GLY A 86 2.26 12.34 -15.53
N GLY A 87 2.06 11.63 -16.65
CA GLY A 87 2.20 12.18 -18.01
C GLY A 87 3.54 11.94 -18.73
N ASN A 88 4.17 10.78 -18.50
CA ASN A 88 5.37 10.33 -19.23
C ASN A 88 5.07 9.18 -20.21
#